data_AF-A0A9D5SD32-F1
#
_entry.id   AF-A0A9D5SD32-F1
#
_cell.length_a   1.000
_cell.length_b   1.000
_cell.length_c   1.000
_cell.angle_alpha   90.00
_cell.angle_beta   90.00
_cell.angle_gamma   90.00
#
_symmetry.space_group_name_H-M   'P 1'
#
loop_
_entity.id
_entity.type
_entity.pdbx_description
1 polymer ?
#
loop_
_entity_poly.entity_id
_entity_poly.type
_entity_poly.pdbx_seq_one_letter_code
_entity_poly.pdbx_strand_id
1 'polypeptide(L)'
;MENNKIFTLEEIFELITKSQAGDVEAKKSLIQYHTRFVSSVAKRYLGNGLSFEELQENGLEGLSHAIDVFDKSRGFKFVPYAIWWIRQSILQALKHKDISN
;
A
#
# COMPACT_ATOMS: atom_id res chain seq x y z
N MET A 1 -9.26 -16.05 -8.66
CA MET A 1 -10.52 -15.29 -8.73
C MET A 1 -10.17 -13.82 -8.68
N GLU A 2 -10.21 -13.12 -9.81
CA GLU A 2 -9.97 -11.67 -9.82
C GLU A 2 -11.20 -10.99 -9.22
N ASN A 3 -11.07 -10.50 -7.99
CA ASN A 3 -12.15 -9.77 -7.34
C ASN A 3 -12.21 -8.37 -7.96
N ASN A 4 -13.06 -8.21 -8.98
CA ASN A 4 -13.25 -6.95 -9.71
C ASN A 4 -14.16 -5.96 -8.95
N LYS A 5 -14.17 -6.06 -7.61
CA LYS A 5 -14.98 -5.21 -6.74
C LYS A 5 -14.40 -3.80 -6.77
N ILE A 6 -15.18 -2.85 -7.25
CA ILE A 6 -14.86 -1.43 -7.22
C ILE A 6 -15.46 -0.86 -5.94
N PHE A 7 -14.63 -0.24 -5.12
CA PHE A 7 -15.10 0.50 -3.95
C PHE A 7 -15.26 1.98 -4.29
N THR A 8 -16.29 2.62 -3.74
CA THR A 8 -16.42 4.08 -3.72
C THR A 8 -15.43 4.69 -2.73
N LEU A 9 -15.25 6.02 -2.78
CA LEU A 9 -14.39 6.71 -1.82
C LEU A 9 -14.94 6.58 -0.39
N GLU A 10 -16.25 6.66 -0.23
CA GLU A 10 -16.96 6.49 1.03
C GLU A 10 -16.73 5.09 1.61
N GLU A 11 -16.87 4.04 0.79
CA GLU A 11 -16.61 2.65 1.21
C GLU A 11 -15.14 2.43 1.58
N ILE A 12 -14.19 3.02 0.84
CA ILE A 12 -12.77 2.97 1.20
C ILE A 12 -12.54 3.59 2.58
N PHE A 13 -13.15 4.76 2.86
CA PHE A 13 -12.99 5.40 4.16
C PHE A 13 -13.65 4.61 5.30
N GLU A 14 -14.80 3.99 5.04
CA GLU A 14 -15.43 3.11 6.02
C GLU A 14 -14.53 1.91 6.35
N LEU A 15 -13.96 1.27 5.32
CA LEU A 15 -13.03 0.16 5.50
C LEU A 15 -11.76 0.59 6.24
N ILE A 16 -11.22 1.78 5.96
CA ILE A 16 -10.06 2.31 6.69
C ILE A 16 -10.41 2.49 8.16
N THR A 17 -11.57 3.07 8.44
CA THR A 17 -12.03 3.28 9.83
C THR A 17 -12.20 1.96 10.57
N LYS A 18 -12.83 0.96 9.94
CA LYS A 18 -12.96 -0.40 10.51
C LYS A 18 -11.60 -1.05 10.73
N SER A 19 -10.70 -0.96 9.76
CA SER A 19 -9.32 -1.46 9.86
C SER A 19 -8.61 -0.85 11.07
N GLN A 20 -8.70 0.46 11.26
CA GLN A 20 -8.09 1.18 12.39
C GLN A 20 -8.72 0.81 13.74
N ALA A 21 -9.99 0.39 13.74
CA ALA A 21 -10.68 -0.16 14.91
C ALA A 21 -10.34 -1.64 15.18
N GLY A 22 -9.46 -2.26 14.38
CA GLY A 22 -9.00 -3.65 14.57
C GLY A 22 -9.66 -4.69 13.66
N ASP A 23 -10.47 -4.28 12.68
CA ASP A 23 -11.07 -5.19 11.71
C ASP A 23 -10.02 -5.66 10.66
N VAL A 24 -9.52 -6.88 10.88
CA VAL A 24 -8.50 -7.50 10.02
C VAL A 24 -9.02 -7.77 8.61
N GLU A 25 -10.30 -8.13 8.45
CA GLU A 25 -10.88 -8.41 7.13
C GLU A 25 -11.11 -7.13 6.33
N ALA A 26 -11.42 -6.01 6.99
CA ALA A 26 -11.45 -4.70 6.36
C ALA A 26 -10.07 -4.30 5.81
N LYS A 27 -9.01 -4.49 6.61
CA LYS A 27 -7.62 -4.22 6.19
C LYS A 27 -7.23 -5.09 4.99
N LYS A 28 -7.50 -6.39 5.07
CA LYS A 28 -7.23 -7.35 4.00
C LYS A 28 -7.97 -6.99 2.71
N SER A 29 -9.23 -6.57 2.81
CA SER A 29 -10.03 -6.12 1.66
C SER A 29 -9.42 -4.90 0.98
N LEU A 30 -8.94 -3.91 1.77
CA LEU A 30 -8.26 -2.72 1.26
C LEU A 30 -6.95 -3.06 0.55
N ILE A 31 -6.14 -3.94 1.16
CA ILE A 31 -4.87 -4.40 0.57
C ILE A 31 -5.15 -5.10 -0.76
N GLN A 32 -6.06 -6.08 -0.77
CA GLN A 32 -6.42 -6.83 -1.98
C GLN A 32 -6.93 -5.93 -3.10
N TYR A 33 -7.77 -4.94 -2.77
CA TYR A 33 -8.29 -3.99 -3.74
C TYR A 33 -7.18 -3.17 -4.41
N HIS A 34 -6.19 -2.73 -3.63
CA HIS A 34 -5.09 -1.90 -4.13
C HIS A 34 -3.89 -2.69 -4.66
N THR A 35 -3.87 -4.03 -4.59
CA THR A 35 -2.71 -4.84 -5.03
C THR A 35 -2.25 -4.48 -6.44
N ARG A 36 -3.17 -4.37 -7.41
CA ARG A 36 -2.83 -4.01 -8.79
C ARG A 36 -2.21 -2.61 -8.91
N PHE A 37 -2.70 -1.67 -8.10
CA PHE A 37 -2.15 -0.32 -8.04
C PHE A 37 -0.74 -0.32 -7.42
N VAL A 38 -0.53 -1.07 -6.33
CA VAL A 38 0.80 -1.24 -5.74
C VAL A 38 1.76 -1.87 -6.73
N SER A 39 1.35 -2.93 -7.44
CA SER A 39 2.14 -3.54 -8.51
C SER A 39 2.52 -2.53 -9.61
N SER A 40 1.63 -1.61 -9.98
CA SER A 40 1.94 -0.60 -11.00
C SER A 40 2.95 0.44 -10.51
N VAL A 41 2.90 0.82 -9.23
CA VAL A 41 3.90 1.69 -8.59
C VAL A 41 5.25 0.97 -8.48
N ALA A 42 5.26 -0.28 -8.01
CA ALA A 42 6.45 -1.10 -7.80
C ALA A 42 7.25 -1.37 -9.08
N LYS A 43 6.57 -1.54 -10.23
CA LYS A 43 7.22 -1.70 -11.54
C LYS A 43 8.23 -0.61 -11.88
N ARG A 44 8.06 0.61 -11.35
CA ARG A 44 8.97 1.74 -11.58
C ARG A 44 10.33 1.59 -10.90
N TYR A 45 10.47 0.62 -10.00
CA TYR A 45 11.67 0.38 -9.20
C TYR A 45 12.44 -0.88 -9.63
N LEU A 46 11.98 -1.57 -10.69
CA LEU A 46 12.68 -2.72 -11.26
C LEU A 46 14.10 -2.37 -11.73
N GLY A 47 15.00 -3.35 -11.67
CA GLY A 47 16.40 -3.20 -12.09
C GLY A 47 17.31 -2.55 -11.05
N ASN A 48 16.84 -2.28 -9.84
CA ASN A 48 17.61 -1.67 -8.75
C ASN A 48 18.01 -2.68 -7.66
N GLY A 49 18.23 -3.96 -8.00
CA GLY A 49 18.76 -4.96 -7.08
C GLY A 49 17.73 -5.80 -6.29
N LEU A 50 16.45 -5.42 -6.27
CA LEU A 50 15.35 -6.25 -5.77
C LEU A 50 14.54 -6.86 -6.92
N SER A 51 14.04 -8.07 -6.70
CA SER A 51 13.08 -8.74 -7.59
C SER A 51 11.72 -8.02 -7.58
N PHE A 52 10.88 -8.31 -8.57
CA PHE A 52 9.54 -7.72 -8.63
C PHE A 52 8.67 -8.11 -7.43
N GLU A 53 8.80 -9.34 -6.95
CA GLU A 53 8.08 -9.86 -5.79
C GLU A 53 8.48 -9.10 -4.52
N GLU A 54 9.78 -8.96 -4.25
CA GLU A 54 10.30 -8.17 -3.12
C GLU A 54 9.80 -6.71 -3.17
N LEU A 55 9.82 -6.07 -4.34
CA LEU A 55 9.31 -4.70 -4.51
C LEU A 55 7.81 -4.60 -4.24
N GLN A 56 7.04 -5.60 -4.69
CA GLN A 56 5.59 -5.64 -4.48
C GLN A 56 5.26 -5.86 -3.01
N GLU A 57 5.92 -6.80 -2.34
CA GLU A 57 5.75 -7.08 -0.91
C GLU A 57 6.02 -5.83 -0.06
N ASN A 58 7.17 -5.19 -0.24
CA ASN A 58 7.51 -3.95 0.48
C ASN A 58 6.53 -2.82 0.14
N GLY A 59 6.05 -2.74 -1.11
CA GLY A 59 5.00 -1.80 -1.49
C GLY A 59 3.68 -2.04 -0.76
N LEU A 60 3.28 -3.30 -0.58
CA LEU A 60 2.07 -3.68 0.16
C LEU A 60 2.21 -3.38 1.66
N GLU A 61 3.41 -3.55 2.23
CA GLU A 61 3.72 -3.11 3.60
C GLU A 61 3.57 -1.59 3.76
N GLY A 62 4.07 -0.81 2.78
CA GLY A 62 3.90 0.64 2.76
C GLY A 62 2.43 1.05 2.68
N LEU A 63 1.63 0.37 1.86
CA LEU A 63 0.17 0.58 1.81
C LEU A 63 -0.50 0.22 3.14
N SER A 64 -0.13 -0.92 3.73
CA SER A 64 -0.65 -1.38 5.03
C SER A 64 -0.41 -0.33 6.11
N HIS A 65 0.80 0.22 6.17
CA HIS A 65 1.13 1.32 7.07
C HIS A 65 0.30 2.57 6.77
N ALA A 66 0.14 2.94 5.50
CA ALA A 66 -0.69 4.10 5.12
C ALA A 66 -2.13 3.96 5.61
N ILE A 67 -2.72 2.76 5.58
CA ILE A 67 -4.07 2.49 6.11
C ILE A 67 -4.09 2.74 7.63
N ASP A 68 -3.07 2.28 8.35
CA ASP A 68 -3.02 2.38 9.81
C ASP A 68 -2.89 3.84 10.29
N VAL A 69 -2.14 4.67 9.57
CA VAL A 69 -1.84 6.06 10.00
C VAL A 69 -2.62 7.14 9.25
N PHE A 70 -3.49 6.79 8.29
CA PHE A 70 -4.27 7.77 7.55
C PHE A 70 -5.31 8.47 8.43
N ASP A 71 -5.32 9.80 8.37
CA ASP A 71 -6.25 10.65 9.11
C ASP A 71 -7.06 11.51 8.13
N LYS A 72 -8.34 11.14 7.96
CA LYS A 72 -9.28 11.84 7.06
C LYS A 72 -9.54 13.28 7.50
N SER A 73 -9.43 13.60 8.79
CA SER A 73 -9.75 14.94 9.32
C SER A 73 -8.81 16.03 8.77
N ARG A 74 -7.65 15.64 8.26
CA ARG A 74 -6.63 16.54 7.69
C ARG A 74 -6.95 17.02 6.27
N GLY A 75 -8.03 16.54 5.65
CA GLY A 75 -8.50 17.02 4.34
C GLY A 75 -7.70 16.51 3.13
N PHE A 76 -6.75 15.59 3.32
CA PHE A 76 -5.99 14.97 2.24
C PHE A 76 -6.71 13.75 1.65
N LYS A 77 -6.52 13.53 0.34
CA LYS A 77 -7.02 12.32 -0.33
C LYS A 77 -6.14 11.10 0.03
N PHE A 78 -6.76 9.94 0.20
CA PHE A 78 -6.06 8.71 0.59
C PHE A 78 -5.03 8.25 -0.46
N VAL A 79 -5.37 8.25 -1.75
CA VAL A 79 -4.47 7.69 -2.80
C VAL A 79 -3.11 8.40 -2.87
N PRO A 80 -3.03 9.74 -2.96
CA PRO A 80 -1.73 10.43 -2.90
C PRO A 80 -0.93 10.14 -1.62
N TYR A 81 -1.62 10.03 -0.47
CA TYR A 81 -1.01 9.71 0.81
C TYR A 81 -0.41 8.30 0.81
N ALA A 82 -1.17 7.30 0.32
CA ALA A 82 -0.70 5.93 0.20
C ALA A 82 0.51 5.80 -0.74
N ILE A 83 0.54 6.54 -1.86
CA ILE A 83 1.70 6.56 -2.77
C ILE A 83 2.99 6.91 -2.03
N TRP A 84 2.96 7.89 -1.12
CA TRP A 84 4.15 8.30 -0.40
C TRP A 84 4.71 7.15 0.44
N TRP A 85 3.87 6.47 1.22
CA TRP A 85 4.26 5.34 2.05
C TRP A 85 4.70 4.11 1.25
N ILE A 86 4.00 3.79 0.16
CA ILE A 86 4.39 2.71 -0.76
C ILE A 86 5.81 2.97 -1.28
N ARG A 87 6.08 4.18 -1.77
CA ARG A 87 7.40 4.55 -2.31
C ARG A 87 8.46 4.57 -1.23
N GLN A 88 8.13 5.09 -0.04
CA GLN A 88 9.05 5.11 1.09
C GLN A 88 9.47 3.70 1.48
N SER A 89 8.51 2.76 1.57
CA SER A 89 8.80 1.38 1.98
C SER A 89 9.72 0.68 0.97
N ILE A 90 9.41 0.81 -0.33
CA ILE A 90 10.25 0.27 -1.42
C ILE A 90 11.66 0.86 -1.37
N LEU A 91 11.79 2.19 -1.20
CA LEU A 91 13.09 2.86 -1.14
C LEU A 91 13.91 2.43 0.08
N GLN A 92 13.26 2.18 1.23
CA GLN A 92 13.96 1.61 2.38
C GLN A 92 14.48 0.21 2.07
N ALA A 93 13.66 -0.66 1.48
CA ALA A 93 14.06 -2.02 1.13
C ALA A 93 15.29 -2.05 0.21
N LEU A 94 15.29 -1.20 -0.82
CA LEU A 94 16.42 -1.03 -1.74
C LEU A 94 17.69 -0.62 -1.00
N LYS A 95 17.60 0.39 -0.13
CA LYS A 95 18.74 0.87 0.66
C LYS A 95 19.32 -0.23 1.57
N HIS A 96 18.48 -1.06 2.19
CA HIS A 96 18.96 -2.16 3.02
C HIS A 96 19.64 -3.27 2.21
N LYS A 97 19.15 -3.55 0.99
CA LYS A 97 19.77 -4.51 0.07
C LYS A 97 21.15 -4.05 -0.39
N ASP A 98 21.29 -2.76 -0.72
CA ASP A 98 22.56 -2.17 -1.17
C ASP A 98 23.65 -2.25 -0.09
N ILE A 99 23.28 -2.16 1.20
CA ILE A 99 24.23 -2.26 2.33
C ILE A 99 24.63 -3.71 2.61
N SER A 100 23.83 -4.69 2.15
CA SER A 100 24.02 -6.12 2.43
C SER A 100 24.80 -6.88 1.35
N ASN A 101 25.23 -6.19 0.27
CA ASN A 101 26.07 -6.71 -0.81
C ASN A 101 27.48 -6.11 -0.74
#